data_AF-A0AAU0SAQ6-F1
#
_entry.id   AF-A0AAU0SAQ6-F1
#
_cell.length_a   1.000
_cell.length_b   1.000
_cell.length_c   1.000
_cell.angle_alpha   90.00
_cell.angle_beta   90.00
_cell.angle_gamma   90.00
#
_symmetry.space_group_name_H-M   'P 1'
#
loop_
_entity.id
_entity.type
_entity.pdbx_description
1 polymer ?
#
loop_
_entity_poly.entity_id
_entity_poly.type
_entity_poly.pdbx_seq_one_letter_code
_entity_poly.pdbx_strand_id
1 'polypeptide(L)'
;MKRLHILGAGAVGRTLARQFQQHQVFSVEQILNRSQASAEAAAAFIGVTASAALANAAQLRTAEVWMLSVADDQIVHSCEMLAQQGLLTPQSVVFHCSGAKPSSILAAAADCGAAIASIHPVRSFADPAAVAADFAGTICSIEGAARALAVLKPALQRIGAQTVEIRADSKLLYHAGSVFASNYLVSLLETAMRSYQAAGISAEMAQAMAAPLARRALENVFALGPAAALSGPIARGDMQTVEQQQAALYGWDSVAGELYRAFTAPTLALAAQKVPPPHSEK
;
A
#
# COMPACT_ATOMS: atom_id res chain seq x y z
N MET A 1 -18.87 8.70 -20.50
CA MET A 1 -17.89 8.03 -19.58
C MET A 1 -18.45 6.67 -19.20
N LYS A 2 -17.58 5.69 -18.91
CA LYS A 2 -18.04 4.42 -18.34
C LYS A 2 -18.53 4.64 -16.89
N ARG A 3 -19.54 3.91 -16.45
CA ARG A 3 -20.05 3.96 -15.07
C ARG A 3 -19.15 3.12 -14.18
N LEU A 4 -18.80 3.68 -13.03
CA LEU A 4 -18.04 3.04 -11.98
C LEU A 4 -18.93 2.83 -10.76
N HIS A 5 -19.12 1.57 -10.38
CA HIS A 5 -19.71 1.19 -9.12
C HIS A 5 -18.64 0.68 -8.15
N ILE A 6 -18.81 0.98 -6.86
CA ILE A 6 -17.81 0.73 -5.83
C ILE A 6 -18.41 -0.12 -4.72
N LEU A 7 -17.77 -1.26 -4.43
CA LEU A 7 -18.04 -2.03 -3.22
C LEU A 7 -16.87 -1.78 -2.26
N GLY A 8 -17.17 -1.20 -1.10
CA GLY A 8 -16.19 -0.84 -0.08
C GLY A 8 -15.37 0.40 -0.45
N ALA A 9 -15.90 1.60 -0.25
CA ALA A 9 -15.19 2.86 -0.41
C ALA A 9 -14.42 3.25 0.87
N GLY A 10 -13.48 2.40 1.28
CA GLY A 10 -12.49 2.71 2.33
C GLY A 10 -11.46 3.74 1.87
N ALA A 11 -10.33 3.86 2.58
CA ALA A 11 -9.28 4.84 2.31
C ALA A 11 -8.82 4.84 0.83
N VAL A 12 -8.42 3.67 0.30
CA VAL A 12 -7.97 3.52 -1.09
C VAL A 12 -9.10 3.79 -2.08
N GLY A 13 -10.26 3.13 -1.87
CA GLY A 13 -11.40 3.20 -2.77
C GLY A 13 -11.92 4.62 -2.96
N ARG A 14 -12.17 5.36 -1.88
CA ARG A 14 -12.68 6.73 -1.96
C ARG A 14 -11.66 7.71 -2.54
N THR A 15 -10.36 7.50 -2.32
CA THR A 15 -9.31 8.33 -2.92
C THR A 15 -9.24 8.12 -4.42
N LEU A 16 -9.17 6.87 -4.91
CA LEU A 16 -9.18 6.59 -6.34
C LEU A 16 -10.46 7.09 -7.02
N ALA A 17 -11.62 6.83 -6.42
CA ALA A 17 -12.90 7.26 -6.96
C ALA A 17 -13.01 8.78 -7.07
N ARG A 18 -12.52 9.52 -6.06
CA ARG A 18 -12.43 10.99 -6.11
C ARG A 18 -11.59 11.45 -7.29
N GLN A 19 -10.41 10.85 -7.49
CA GLN A 19 -9.55 11.19 -8.63
C GLN A 19 -10.23 10.89 -9.96
N PHE A 20 -10.83 9.71 -10.12
CA PHE A 20 -11.54 9.34 -11.35
C PHE A 20 -12.72 10.27 -11.64
N GLN A 21 -13.46 10.68 -10.61
CA GLN A 21 -14.58 11.61 -10.74
C GLN A 21 -14.10 13.01 -11.11
N GLN A 22 -13.10 13.55 -10.41
CA GLN A 22 -12.54 14.89 -10.64
C GLN A 22 -11.94 15.04 -12.05
N HIS A 23 -11.27 14.00 -12.55
CA HIS A 23 -10.66 13.98 -13.89
C HIS A 23 -11.60 13.44 -14.98
N GLN A 24 -12.88 13.22 -14.67
CA GLN A 24 -13.92 12.76 -15.60
C GLN A 24 -13.52 11.46 -16.34
N VAL A 25 -12.81 10.56 -15.65
CA VAL A 25 -12.38 9.26 -16.18
C VAL A 25 -13.55 8.28 -16.18
N PHE A 26 -14.24 8.22 -15.04
CA PHE A 26 -15.43 7.40 -14.82
C PHE A 26 -16.52 8.25 -14.18
N SER A 27 -17.78 7.85 -14.39
CA SER A 27 -18.91 8.40 -13.64
C SER A 27 -19.17 7.50 -12.44
N VAL A 28 -18.90 7.98 -11.23
CA VAL A 28 -19.17 7.22 -10.01
C VAL A 28 -20.66 7.30 -9.68
N GLU A 29 -21.39 6.20 -9.85
CA GLU A 29 -22.86 6.19 -9.75
C GLU A 29 -23.41 5.47 -8.51
N GLN A 30 -22.73 4.42 -8.04
CA GLN A 30 -23.20 3.64 -6.89
C GLN A 30 -22.03 3.25 -5.98
N ILE A 31 -22.21 3.46 -4.69
CA ILE A 31 -21.26 3.17 -3.62
C ILE A 31 -22.00 2.32 -2.59
N LEU A 32 -21.53 1.10 -2.37
CA LEU A 32 -22.03 0.21 -1.35
C LEU A 32 -20.94 -0.07 -0.31
N ASN A 33 -21.20 0.31 0.93
CA ASN A 33 -20.37 -0.03 2.09
C ASN A 33 -21.15 -0.91 3.07
N ARG A 34 -20.50 -1.32 4.17
CA ARG A 34 -21.15 -2.08 5.26
C ARG A 34 -22.31 -1.33 5.93
N SER A 35 -22.26 0.00 5.92
CA SER A 35 -23.33 0.85 6.43
C SER A 35 -23.60 2.01 5.48
N GLN A 36 -24.87 2.40 5.37
CA GLN A 36 -25.30 3.52 4.55
C GLN A 36 -24.57 4.82 4.93
N ALA A 37 -24.46 5.12 6.22
CA ALA A 37 -23.74 6.30 6.71
C ALA A 37 -22.28 6.36 6.22
N SER A 38 -21.59 5.21 6.16
CA SER A 38 -20.22 5.17 5.63
C SER A 38 -20.18 5.33 4.11
N ALA A 39 -21.21 4.89 3.38
CA ALA A 39 -21.34 5.11 1.94
C ALA A 39 -21.62 6.59 1.63
N GLU A 40 -22.47 7.25 2.43
CA GLU A 40 -22.77 8.69 2.33
C GLU A 40 -21.51 9.54 2.59
N ALA A 41 -20.75 9.20 3.64
CA ALA A 41 -19.47 9.85 3.92
C ALA A 41 -18.46 9.68 2.77
N ALA A 42 -18.43 8.51 2.13
CA ALA A 42 -17.61 8.27 0.95
C ALA A 42 -18.10 9.09 -0.26
N ALA A 43 -19.41 9.14 -0.51
CA ALA A 43 -20.00 9.95 -1.58
C ALA A 43 -19.63 11.43 -1.45
N ALA A 44 -19.76 11.98 -0.24
CA ALA A 44 -19.36 13.35 0.07
C ALA A 44 -17.86 13.59 -0.16
N PHE A 45 -17.00 12.66 0.25
CA PHE A 45 -15.55 12.76 0.01
C PHE A 45 -15.20 12.73 -1.49
N ILE A 46 -15.87 11.86 -2.26
CA ILE A 46 -15.64 11.68 -3.70
C ILE A 46 -16.16 12.89 -4.48
N GLY A 47 -17.14 13.62 -3.95
CA GLY A 47 -17.80 14.73 -4.63
C GLY A 47 -18.94 14.27 -5.55
N VAL A 48 -19.65 13.21 -5.16
CA VAL A 48 -20.88 12.76 -5.83
C VAL A 48 -22.11 12.95 -4.94
N THR A 49 -23.29 12.87 -5.54
CA THR A 49 -24.55 13.04 -4.83
C THR A 49 -24.76 11.94 -3.80
N ALA A 50 -25.44 12.26 -2.69
CA ALA A 50 -25.78 11.27 -1.65
C ALA A 50 -26.62 10.10 -2.19
N SER A 51 -27.36 10.29 -3.29
CA SER A 51 -28.10 9.22 -3.98
C SER A 51 -27.21 8.11 -4.55
N ALA A 52 -25.90 8.34 -4.71
CA ALA A 52 -24.95 7.29 -5.06
C ALA A 52 -24.68 6.33 -3.89
N ALA A 53 -24.90 6.75 -2.65
CA ALA A 53 -24.74 5.91 -1.48
C ALA A 53 -25.93 4.95 -1.33
N LEU A 54 -25.67 3.65 -1.46
CA LEU A 54 -26.69 2.62 -1.35
C LEU A 54 -26.84 2.13 0.10
N ALA A 55 -28.06 1.79 0.47
CA ALA A 55 -28.37 1.19 1.76
C ALA A 55 -28.08 -0.31 1.78
N ASN A 56 -28.30 -0.99 0.65
CA ASN A 56 -28.07 -2.43 0.52
C ASN A 56 -27.80 -2.85 -0.93
N ALA A 57 -27.34 -4.10 -1.09
CA ALA A 57 -26.96 -4.65 -2.39
C ALA A 57 -28.13 -4.81 -3.38
N ALA A 58 -29.39 -4.94 -2.92
CA ALA A 58 -30.54 -5.14 -3.81
C ALA A 58 -30.82 -3.92 -4.71
N GLN A 59 -30.22 -2.76 -4.41
CA GLN A 59 -30.32 -1.53 -5.19
C GLN A 59 -29.25 -1.42 -6.28
N LEU A 60 -28.29 -2.35 -6.32
CA LEU A 60 -27.23 -2.35 -7.31
C LEU A 60 -27.79 -2.55 -8.72
N ARG A 61 -27.16 -1.87 -9.68
CA ARG A 61 -27.45 -2.00 -11.11
C ARG A 61 -26.18 -2.40 -11.84
N THR A 62 -26.32 -2.88 -13.07
CA THR A 62 -25.19 -3.20 -13.94
C THR A 62 -24.34 -1.96 -14.21
N ALA A 63 -23.01 -2.12 -14.23
CA ALA A 63 -22.06 -1.10 -14.64
C ALA A 63 -20.97 -1.67 -15.56
N GLU A 64 -20.33 -0.79 -16.33
CA GLU A 64 -19.19 -1.17 -17.16
C GLU A 64 -17.91 -1.39 -16.34
N VAL A 65 -17.77 -0.73 -15.19
CA VAL A 65 -16.60 -0.85 -14.31
C VAL A 65 -17.02 -1.05 -12.85
N TRP A 66 -16.42 -2.03 -12.20
CA TRP A 66 -16.61 -2.35 -10.78
C TRP A 66 -15.28 -2.29 -10.05
N MET A 67 -15.23 -1.50 -8.97
CA MET A 67 -14.10 -1.47 -8.05
C MET A 67 -14.47 -2.15 -6.74
N LEU A 68 -13.82 -3.27 -6.46
CA LEU A 68 -13.91 -3.98 -5.18
C LEU A 68 -12.77 -3.53 -4.28
N SER A 69 -13.01 -2.47 -3.51
CA SER A 69 -12.07 -1.92 -2.52
C SER A 69 -12.48 -2.24 -1.08
N VAL A 70 -13.19 -3.36 -0.91
CA VAL A 70 -13.45 -4.02 0.38
C VAL A 70 -12.15 -4.55 1.02
N ALA A 71 -12.25 -5.03 2.26
CA ALA A 71 -11.15 -5.75 2.91
C ALA A 71 -10.76 -7.01 2.11
N ASP A 72 -9.49 -7.39 2.16
CA ASP A 72 -8.92 -8.47 1.33
C ASP A 72 -9.65 -9.81 1.45
N ASP A 73 -10.17 -10.13 2.64
CA ASP A 73 -10.95 -11.33 2.95
C ASP A 73 -12.37 -11.29 2.36
N GLN A 74 -12.87 -10.11 2.00
CA GLN A 74 -14.22 -9.89 1.47
C GLN A 74 -14.27 -9.76 -0.06
N ILE A 75 -13.11 -9.72 -0.75
CA ILE A 75 -13.05 -9.49 -2.21
C ILE A 75 -13.77 -10.62 -2.96
N VAL A 76 -13.48 -11.88 -2.63
CA VAL A 76 -14.07 -13.05 -3.29
C VAL A 76 -15.58 -13.05 -3.09
N HIS A 77 -16.04 -12.92 -1.85
CA HIS A 77 -17.46 -12.89 -1.51
C HIS A 77 -18.21 -11.76 -2.23
N SER A 78 -17.61 -10.56 -2.30
CA SER A 78 -18.20 -9.43 -3.02
C SER A 78 -18.31 -9.71 -4.53
N CYS A 79 -17.30 -10.34 -5.11
CA CYS A 79 -17.29 -10.73 -6.52
C CYS A 79 -18.36 -11.79 -6.83
N GLU A 80 -18.48 -12.82 -6.00
CA GLU A 80 -19.48 -13.87 -6.11
C GLU A 80 -20.90 -13.31 -5.99
N MET A 81 -21.13 -12.38 -5.05
CA MET A 81 -22.42 -11.72 -4.88
C MET A 81 -22.85 -10.97 -6.15
N LEU A 82 -21.94 -10.23 -6.79
CA LEU A 82 -22.24 -9.54 -8.05
C LEU A 82 -22.59 -10.52 -9.18
N ALA A 83 -21.86 -11.64 -9.27
CA ALA A 83 -22.11 -12.68 -10.26
C ALA A 83 -23.48 -13.35 -10.04
N GLN A 84 -23.81 -13.74 -8.80
CA GLN A 84 -25.07 -14.38 -8.43
C GLN A 84 -26.29 -13.49 -8.67
N GLN A 85 -26.15 -12.17 -8.51
CA GLN A 85 -27.22 -11.21 -8.79
C GLN A 85 -27.35 -10.86 -10.28
N GLY A 86 -26.52 -11.45 -11.16
CA GLY A 86 -26.56 -11.17 -12.61
C GLY A 86 -26.13 -9.73 -12.96
N LEU A 87 -25.32 -9.09 -12.11
CA LEU A 87 -24.89 -7.70 -12.30
C LEU A 87 -23.67 -7.55 -13.23
N LEU A 88 -23.04 -8.67 -13.58
CA LEU A 88 -21.84 -8.73 -14.40
C LEU A 88 -22.19 -9.15 -15.82
N THR A 89 -21.62 -8.43 -16.80
CA THR A 89 -21.79 -8.73 -18.23
C THR A 89 -20.45 -8.99 -18.89
N PRO A 90 -20.44 -9.55 -20.12
CA PRO A 90 -19.21 -9.69 -20.89
C PRO A 90 -18.49 -8.37 -21.19
N GLN A 91 -19.12 -7.21 -21.00
CA GLN A 91 -18.51 -5.89 -21.16
C GLN A 91 -17.98 -5.31 -19.84
N SER A 92 -18.32 -5.92 -18.70
CA SER A 92 -17.86 -5.47 -17.39
C SER A 92 -16.34 -5.62 -17.24
N VAL A 93 -15.73 -4.64 -16.59
CA VAL A 93 -14.38 -4.72 -16.03
C VAL A 93 -14.51 -4.73 -14.51
N VAL A 94 -13.96 -5.75 -13.85
CA VAL A 94 -13.98 -5.88 -12.39
C VAL A 94 -12.55 -5.84 -11.88
N PHE A 95 -12.24 -4.95 -10.95
CA PHE A 95 -10.91 -4.92 -10.35
C PHE A 95 -10.98 -4.70 -8.85
N HIS A 96 -9.93 -5.13 -8.15
CA HIS A 96 -9.76 -4.89 -6.72
C HIS A 96 -8.46 -4.16 -6.42
N CYS A 97 -8.35 -3.65 -5.18
CA CYS A 97 -7.22 -2.82 -4.76
C CYS A 97 -6.15 -3.50 -3.88
N SER A 98 -6.32 -4.79 -3.55
CA SER A 98 -5.34 -5.56 -2.77
C SER A 98 -3.95 -5.58 -3.44
N GLY A 99 -2.93 -5.28 -2.65
CA GLY A 99 -1.54 -5.44 -3.03
C GLY A 99 -1.07 -6.90 -3.06
N ALA A 100 -1.76 -7.81 -2.36
CA ALA A 100 -1.34 -9.19 -2.13
C ALA A 100 -2.11 -10.24 -2.96
N LYS A 101 -3.39 -10.00 -3.25
CA LYS A 101 -4.25 -10.97 -3.94
C LYS A 101 -4.18 -10.84 -5.46
N PRO A 102 -3.97 -11.92 -6.23
CA PRO A 102 -3.96 -11.83 -7.69
C PRO A 102 -5.38 -11.62 -8.23
N SER A 103 -5.52 -10.98 -9.39
CA SER A 103 -6.83 -10.75 -10.03
C SER A 103 -7.63 -12.03 -10.23
N SER A 104 -6.98 -13.19 -10.36
CA SER A 104 -7.62 -14.51 -10.49
C SER A 104 -8.55 -14.89 -9.35
N ILE A 105 -8.49 -14.22 -8.18
CA ILE A 105 -9.50 -14.41 -7.12
C ILE A 105 -10.89 -13.91 -7.51
N LEU A 106 -11.00 -13.13 -8.59
CA LEU A 106 -12.26 -12.66 -9.19
C LEU A 106 -12.83 -13.68 -10.19
N ALA A 107 -12.59 -14.98 -9.99
CA ALA A 107 -12.98 -16.05 -10.91
C ALA A 107 -14.48 -16.00 -11.27
N ALA A 108 -15.36 -15.77 -10.30
CA ALA A 108 -16.80 -15.65 -10.53
C ALA A 108 -17.15 -14.54 -11.55
N ALA A 109 -16.40 -13.44 -11.58
CA ALA A 109 -16.60 -12.40 -12.60
C ALA A 109 -16.11 -12.85 -13.98
N ALA A 110 -14.97 -13.55 -14.04
CA ALA A 110 -14.45 -14.09 -15.30
C ALA A 110 -15.38 -15.17 -15.89
N ASP A 111 -16.00 -16.00 -15.06
CA ASP A 111 -16.99 -17.00 -15.47
C ASP A 111 -18.24 -16.35 -16.09
N CYS A 112 -18.60 -15.13 -15.65
CA CYS A 112 -19.62 -14.29 -16.30
C CYS A 112 -19.12 -13.56 -17.58
N GLY A 113 -17.87 -13.81 -18.00
CA GLY A 113 -17.24 -13.17 -19.16
C GLY A 113 -16.70 -11.77 -18.91
N ALA A 114 -16.70 -11.27 -17.67
CA ALA A 114 -16.12 -9.98 -17.33
C ALA A 114 -14.58 -10.02 -17.40
N ALA A 115 -13.95 -8.87 -17.68
CA ALA A 115 -12.49 -8.80 -17.64
C ALA A 115 -12.03 -8.39 -16.24
N ILE A 116 -11.14 -9.19 -15.67
CA ILE A 116 -10.68 -9.03 -14.29
C ILE A 116 -9.29 -8.40 -14.23
N ALA A 117 -9.04 -7.60 -13.19
CA ALA A 117 -7.73 -7.04 -12.91
C ALA A 117 -7.52 -6.77 -11.42
N SER A 118 -6.28 -6.45 -11.08
CA SER A 118 -5.91 -5.93 -9.79
C SER A 118 -5.04 -4.69 -9.98
N ILE A 119 -5.30 -3.67 -9.16
CA ILE A 119 -4.54 -2.43 -9.14
C ILE A 119 -4.11 -2.18 -7.69
N HIS A 120 -2.82 -1.97 -7.44
CA HIS A 120 -2.35 -1.58 -6.12
C HIS A 120 -1.58 -0.26 -6.21
N PRO A 121 -2.18 0.86 -5.77
CA PRO A 121 -1.46 2.11 -5.63
C PRO A 121 -0.43 2.01 -4.49
N VAL A 122 0.85 2.15 -4.80
CA VAL A 122 1.97 1.99 -3.86
C VAL A 122 2.11 3.24 -3.02
N ARG A 123 1.29 3.36 -1.99
CA ARG A 123 1.29 4.51 -1.08
C ARG A 123 0.69 4.17 0.27
N SER A 124 1.08 4.89 1.31
CA SER A 124 0.35 4.89 2.58
C SER A 124 -0.91 5.73 2.46
N PHE A 125 -2.06 5.15 2.81
CA PHE A 125 -3.38 5.80 2.78
C PHE A 125 -3.87 6.20 4.18
N ALA A 126 -2.94 6.47 5.12
CA ALA A 126 -3.27 6.88 6.48
C ALA A 126 -4.07 8.20 6.54
N ASP A 127 -3.82 9.12 5.61
CA ASP A 127 -4.62 10.32 5.39
C ASP A 127 -5.12 10.37 3.93
N PRO A 128 -6.36 9.88 3.66
CA PRO A 128 -6.92 9.87 2.32
C PRO A 128 -7.11 11.25 1.69
N ALA A 129 -7.29 12.31 2.50
CA ALA A 129 -7.47 13.66 1.98
C ALA A 129 -6.15 14.23 1.47
N ALA A 130 -5.06 14.09 2.25
CA ALA A 130 -3.72 14.45 1.81
C ALA A 130 -3.30 13.65 0.57
N VAL A 131 -3.57 12.34 0.55
CA VAL A 131 -3.25 11.50 -0.61
C VAL A 131 -4.06 11.90 -1.85
N ALA A 132 -5.34 12.28 -1.70
CA ALA A 132 -6.13 12.76 -2.82
C ALA A 132 -5.65 14.13 -3.35
N ALA A 133 -5.15 15.01 -2.48
CA ALA A 133 -4.60 16.29 -2.90
C ALA A 133 -3.29 16.15 -3.70
N ASP A 134 -2.54 15.07 -3.45
CA ASP A 134 -1.22 14.83 -4.04
C ASP A 134 -1.15 13.45 -4.73
N PHE A 135 -2.21 13.03 -5.44
CA PHE A 135 -2.23 11.67 -6.02
C PHE A 135 -1.29 11.51 -7.22
N ALA A 136 -1.04 12.60 -7.96
CA ALA A 136 -0.17 12.58 -9.13
C ALA A 136 1.24 12.07 -8.78
N GLY A 137 1.84 11.29 -9.69
CA GLY A 137 3.13 10.62 -9.46
C GLY A 137 3.03 9.31 -8.68
N THR A 138 1.86 8.96 -8.11
CA THR A 138 1.68 7.64 -7.46
C THR A 138 1.92 6.52 -8.46
N ILE A 139 2.76 5.55 -8.09
CA ILE A 139 2.97 4.34 -8.88
C ILE A 139 1.88 3.33 -8.52
N CYS A 140 1.16 2.83 -9.51
CA CYS A 140 0.17 1.79 -9.38
C CYS A 140 0.68 0.51 -10.04
N SER A 141 0.87 -0.55 -9.27
CA SER A 141 1.12 -1.86 -9.88
C SER A 141 -0.18 -2.44 -10.42
N ILE A 142 -0.14 -3.02 -11.61
CA ILE A 142 -1.30 -3.58 -12.29
C ILE A 142 -1.01 -5.00 -12.79
N GLU A 143 -2.02 -5.85 -12.75
CA GLU A 143 -2.03 -7.15 -13.42
C GLU A 143 -3.47 -7.57 -13.71
N GLY A 144 -3.68 -8.42 -14.72
CA GLY A 144 -5.00 -8.92 -15.08
C GLY A 144 -5.16 -9.16 -16.58
N ALA A 145 -6.41 -9.36 -17.00
CA ALA A 145 -6.75 -9.57 -18.40
C ALA A 145 -6.42 -8.33 -19.25
N ALA A 146 -5.88 -8.53 -20.45
CA ALA A 146 -5.51 -7.46 -21.38
C ALA A 146 -6.66 -6.45 -21.62
N ARG A 147 -7.91 -6.94 -21.72
CA ARG A 147 -9.10 -6.08 -21.88
C ARG A 147 -9.36 -5.19 -20.67
N ALA A 148 -9.13 -5.68 -19.45
CA ALA A 148 -9.25 -4.86 -18.25
C ALA A 148 -8.13 -3.81 -18.19
N LEU A 149 -6.89 -4.20 -18.47
CA LEU A 149 -5.74 -3.29 -18.44
C LEU A 149 -5.83 -2.20 -19.53
N ALA A 150 -6.40 -2.52 -20.70
CA ALA A 150 -6.68 -1.53 -21.75
C ALA A 150 -7.65 -0.42 -21.30
N VAL A 151 -8.51 -0.68 -20.31
CA VAL A 151 -9.40 0.31 -19.70
C VAL A 151 -8.72 1.02 -18.53
N LEU A 152 -8.06 0.26 -17.65
CA LEU A 152 -7.59 0.74 -16.35
C LEU A 152 -6.26 1.49 -16.43
N LYS A 153 -5.34 1.08 -17.32
CA LYS A 153 -4.03 1.74 -17.46
C LYS A 153 -4.16 3.19 -17.94
N PRO A 154 -4.93 3.50 -19.02
CA PRO A 154 -5.17 4.90 -19.40
C PRO A 154 -5.95 5.69 -18.34
N ALA A 155 -6.87 5.03 -17.63
CA ALA A 155 -7.64 5.65 -16.55
C ALA A 155 -6.73 6.13 -15.41
N LEU A 156 -5.78 5.29 -14.97
CA LEU A 156 -4.77 5.63 -13.96
C LEU A 156 -3.83 6.75 -14.44
N GLN A 157 -3.35 6.67 -15.69
CA GLN A 157 -2.48 7.70 -16.25
C GLN A 157 -3.17 9.07 -16.32
N ARG A 158 -4.48 9.10 -16.59
CA ARG A 158 -5.26 10.34 -16.66
C ARG A 158 -5.45 11.04 -15.30
N ILE A 159 -5.34 10.29 -14.20
CA ILE A 159 -5.30 10.84 -12.83
C ILE A 159 -3.85 11.09 -12.35
N GLY A 160 -2.89 11.10 -13.27
CA GLY A 160 -1.48 11.40 -12.99
C GLY A 160 -0.69 10.25 -12.38
N ALA A 161 -1.25 9.04 -12.29
CA ALA A 161 -0.51 7.89 -11.80
C ALA A 161 0.43 7.31 -12.87
N GLN A 162 1.54 6.74 -12.41
CA GLN A 162 2.37 5.86 -13.22
C GLN A 162 1.90 4.42 -13.03
N THR A 163 2.11 3.57 -14.03
CA THR A 163 1.70 2.16 -13.97
C THR A 163 2.89 1.24 -14.18
N VAL A 164 3.01 0.22 -13.34
CA VAL A 164 3.98 -0.87 -13.51
C VAL A 164 3.24 -2.20 -13.59
N GLU A 165 3.52 -2.99 -14.62
CA GLU A 165 2.94 -4.33 -14.74
C GLU A 165 3.76 -5.31 -13.90
N ILE A 166 3.08 -6.14 -13.12
CA ILE A 166 3.71 -7.17 -12.29
C ILE A 166 3.19 -8.54 -12.67
N ARG A 167 3.99 -9.57 -12.40
CA ARG A 167 3.53 -10.95 -12.55
C ARG A 167 2.57 -11.31 -11.42
N ALA A 168 1.43 -11.92 -11.76
CA ALA A 168 0.42 -12.32 -10.79
C ALA A 168 0.98 -13.31 -9.73
N ASP A 169 1.87 -14.22 -10.14
CA ASP A 169 2.50 -15.20 -9.24
C ASP A 169 3.52 -14.59 -8.26
N SER A 170 4.00 -13.38 -8.54
CA SER A 170 4.99 -12.67 -7.74
C SER A 170 4.37 -11.63 -6.81
N LYS A 171 3.03 -11.55 -6.77
CA LYS A 171 2.31 -10.48 -6.10
C LYS A 171 2.50 -10.49 -4.58
N LEU A 172 2.56 -11.67 -3.96
CA LEU A 172 2.87 -11.80 -2.54
C LEU A 172 4.28 -11.29 -2.21
N LEU A 173 5.28 -11.63 -3.04
CA LEU A 173 6.66 -11.15 -2.87
C LEU A 173 6.74 -9.62 -3.03
N TYR A 174 6.09 -9.11 -4.08
CA TYR A 174 5.97 -7.67 -4.32
C TYR A 174 5.32 -6.92 -3.13
N HIS A 175 4.22 -7.46 -2.61
CA HIS A 175 3.53 -6.84 -1.47
C HIS A 175 4.40 -6.88 -0.22
N ALA A 176 5.07 -8.01 0.06
CA ALA A 176 6.02 -8.10 1.15
C ALA A 176 7.12 -7.04 1.06
N GLY A 177 7.67 -6.78 -0.14
CA GLY A 177 8.60 -5.68 -0.38
C GLY A 177 8.01 -4.30 -0.04
N SER A 178 6.73 -4.07 -0.34
CA SER A 178 6.01 -2.85 0.02
C SER A 178 5.82 -2.71 1.55
N VAL A 179 5.56 -3.83 2.23
CA VAL A 179 5.46 -3.90 3.70
C VAL A 179 6.80 -3.53 4.36
N PHE A 180 7.92 -4.02 3.85
CA PHE A 180 9.26 -3.59 4.29
C PHE A 180 9.47 -2.08 4.10
N ALA A 181 9.09 -1.55 2.94
CA ALA A 181 9.30 -0.14 2.60
C ALA A 181 8.34 0.83 3.32
N SER A 182 7.35 0.34 4.07
CA SER A 182 6.33 1.20 4.69
C SER A 182 5.94 0.74 6.10
N ASN A 183 5.19 -0.37 6.24
CA ASN A 183 4.65 -0.83 7.52
C ASN A 183 5.75 -1.11 8.55
N TYR A 184 6.82 -1.80 8.16
CA TYR A 184 7.90 -2.13 9.10
C TYR A 184 8.74 -0.91 9.49
N LEU A 185 8.77 0.16 8.70
CA LEU A 185 9.36 1.42 9.14
C LEU A 185 8.60 2.00 10.33
N VAL A 186 7.27 1.93 10.35
CA VAL A 186 6.46 2.39 11.48
C VAL A 186 6.78 1.60 12.74
N SER A 187 6.79 0.27 12.66
CA SER A 187 7.14 -0.59 13.79
C SER A 187 8.58 -0.36 14.28
N LEU A 188 9.54 -0.21 13.36
CA LEU A 188 10.94 0.07 13.68
C LEU A 188 11.11 1.39 14.43
N LEU A 189 10.44 2.45 13.98
CA LEU A 189 10.50 3.76 14.62
C LEU A 189 9.82 3.76 15.99
N GLU A 190 8.71 3.03 16.14
CA GLU A 190 8.07 2.84 17.44
C GLU A 190 8.99 2.12 18.42
N THR A 191 9.65 1.03 18.00
CA THR A 191 10.65 0.34 18.85
C THR A 191 11.81 1.26 19.22
N ALA A 192 12.29 2.09 18.29
CA ALA A 192 13.35 3.06 18.57
C ALA A 192 12.92 4.11 19.61
N MET A 193 11.73 4.70 19.45
CA MET A 193 11.21 5.70 20.40
C MET A 193 10.96 5.10 21.79
N ARG A 194 10.42 3.88 21.87
CA ARG A 194 10.27 3.17 23.16
C ARG A 194 11.61 2.86 23.81
N SER A 195 12.64 2.53 23.02
CA SER A 195 13.99 2.29 23.54
C SER A 195 14.60 3.57 24.14
N TYR A 196 14.39 4.73 23.50
CA TYR A 196 14.79 6.03 24.07
C TYR A 196 14.06 6.34 25.37
N GLN A 197 12.75 6.07 25.43
CA GLN A 197 11.97 6.27 26.66
C GLN A 197 12.43 5.38 27.80
N ALA A 198 12.77 4.13 27.51
CA ALA A 198 13.36 3.21 28.49
C ALA A 198 14.71 3.69 29.03
N ALA A 199 15.45 4.48 28.25
CA ALA A 199 16.68 5.14 28.68
C ALA A 199 16.45 6.46 29.45
N GLY A 200 15.20 6.80 29.78
CA GLY A 200 14.82 7.98 30.56
C GLY A 200 14.56 9.26 29.74
N ILE A 201 14.45 9.16 28.42
CA ILE A 201 14.15 10.29 27.53
C ILE A 201 12.63 10.49 27.45
N SER A 202 12.13 11.73 27.51
CA SER A 202 10.68 11.96 27.38
C SER A 202 10.16 11.54 26.00
N ALA A 203 8.88 11.23 25.88
CA ALA A 203 8.27 10.82 24.61
C ALA A 203 8.44 11.90 23.52
N GLU A 204 8.30 13.17 23.89
CA GLU A 204 8.46 14.32 22.99
C GLU A 204 9.90 14.41 22.47
N MET A 205 10.89 14.24 23.35
CA MET A 205 12.28 14.28 22.97
C MET A 205 12.70 13.04 22.17
N ALA A 206 12.17 11.86 22.51
CA ALA A 206 12.39 10.63 21.75
C ALA A 206 11.91 10.78 20.29
N GLN A 207 10.73 11.38 20.10
CA GLN A 207 10.22 11.70 18.77
C GLN A 207 11.10 12.76 18.05
N ALA A 208 11.50 13.82 18.75
CA ALA A 208 12.34 14.89 18.20
C ALA A 208 13.74 14.39 17.78
N MET A 209 14.27 13.36 18.47
CA MET A 209 15.53 12.69 18.11
C MET A 209 15.34 11.73 16.94
N ALA A 210 14.30 10.89 16.97
CA ALA A 210 14.07 9.84 15.98
C ALA A 210 13.78 10.42 14.58
N ALA A 211 12.95 11.47 14.50
CA ALA A 211 12.48 12.02 13.24
C ALA A 211 13.60 12.46 12.26
N PRO A 212 14.55 13.34 12.64
CA PRO A 212 15.62 13.77 11.74
C PRO A 212 16.59 12.62 11.39
N LEU A 213 16.87 11.72 12.34
CA LEU A 213 17.72 10.54 12.11
C LEU A 213 17.13 9.61 11.05
N ALA A 214 15.85 9.25 11.21
CA ALA A 214 15.15 8.38 10.28
C ALA A 214 15.04 8.99 8.88
N ARG A 215 14.67 10.28 8.80
CA ARG A 215 14.57 10.99 7.51
C ARG A 215 15.91 11.01 6.78
N ARG A 216 17.00 11.35 7.48
CA ARG A 216 18.34 11.39 6.87
C ARG A 216 18.82 10.00 6.44
N ALA A 217 18.53 8.96 7.22
CA ALA A 217 18.88 7.59 6.84
C ALA A 217 18.18 7.16 5.55
N LEU A 218 16.88 7.46 5.40
CA LEU A 218 16.13 7.20 4.18
C LEU A 218 16.67 8.01 2.99
N GLU A 219 16.91 9.30 3.17
CA GLU A 219 17.52 10.17 2.13
C GLU A 219 18.85 9.60 1.63
N ASN A 220 19.74 9.18 2.54
CA ASN A 220 21.03 8.58 2.18
C ASN A 220 20.86 7.26 1.42
N VAL A 221 19.92 6.40 1.81
CA VAL A 221 19.66 5.12 1.12
C VAL A 221 19.24 5.37 -0.32
N PHE A 222 18.34 6.32 -0.58
CA PHE A 222 17.89 6.61 -1.94
C PHE A 222 18.92 7.38 -2.78
N ALA A 223 19.80 8.17 -2.15
CA ALA A 223 20.84 8.92 -2.84
C ALA A 223 22.11 8.08 -3.15
N LEU A 224 22.53 7.22 -2.22
CA LEU A 224 23.81 6.52 -2.27
C LEU A 224 23.68 5.01 -2.51
N GLY A 225 22.48 4.46 -2.33
CA GLY A 225 22.23 3.03 -2.26
C GLY A 225 22.45 2.46 -0.85
N PRO A 226 21.78 1.33 -0.49
CA PRO A 226 21.80 0.81 0.88
C PRO A 226 23.20 0.52 1.44
N ALA A 227 24.09 -0.09 0.64
CA ALA A 227 25.42 -0.49 1.11
C ALA A 227 26.29 0.72 1.45
N ALA A 228 26.31 1.75 0.59
CA ALA A 228 27.08 2.96 0.82
C ALA A 228 26.50 3.81 1.96
N ALA A 229 25.17 3.86 2.09
CA ALA A 229 24.48 4.63 3.13
C ALA A 229 24.63 4.04 4.55
N LEU A 230 24.89 2.73 4.66
CA LEU A 230 25.00 2.05 5.95
C LEU A 230 26.14 2.65 6.80
N SER A 231 25.84 2.96 8.06
CA SER A 231 26.82 3.43 9.05
C SER A 231 26.58 2.73 10.39
N GLY A 232 27.29 3.11 11.45
CA GLY A 232 27.16 2.51 12.77
C GLY A 232 28.14 1.35 13.04
N PRO A 233 27.97 0.63 14.16
CA PRO A 233 28.97 -0.32 14.66
C PRO A 233 29.20 -1.50 13.71
N ILE A 234 28.13 -2.09 13.14
CA ILE A 234 28.24 -3.20 12.16
C ILE A 234 29.05 -2.78 10.93
N ALA A 235 28.79 -1.58 10.38
CA ALA A 235 29.54 -1.08 9.22
C ALA A 235 31.04 -0.85 9.47
N ARG A 236 31.45 -0.71 10.73
CA ARG A 236 32.87 -0.55 11.12
C ARG A 236 33.46 -1.81 11.79
N GLY A 237 32.71 -2.92 11.82
CA GLY A 237 33.15 -4.18 12.42
C GLY A 237 33.16 -4.22 13.96
N ASP A 238 32.52 -3.25 14.63
CA ASP A 238 32.45 -3.19 16.10
C ASP A 238 31.35 -4.13 16.64
N MET A 239 31.62 -5.43 16.59
CA MET A 239 30.67 -6.47 17.03
C MET A 239 30.50 -6.51 18.55
N GLN A 240 31.51 -6.06 19.30
CA GLN A 240 31.40 -5.98 20.76
C GLN A 240 30.30 -5.00 21.19
N THR A 241 30.24 -3.82 20.55
CA THR A 241 29.14 -2.86 20.80
C THR A 241 27.78 -3.44 20.38
N VAL A 242 27.72 -4.18 19.28
CA VAL A 242 26.47 -4.80 18.78
C VAL A 242 25.94 -5.82 19.79
N GLU A 243 26.80 -6.68 20.34
CA GLU A 243 26.44 -7.68 21.35
C GLU A 243 25.93 -7.02 22.66
N GLN A 244 26.60 -5.96 23.11
CA GLN A 244 26.18 -5.21 24.30
C GLN A 244 24.83 -4.51 24.10
N GLN A 245 24.61 -3.91 22.92
CA GLN A 245 23.32 -3.29 22.57
C GLN A 245 22.20 -4.33 22.54
N GLN A 246 22.44 -5.49 21.93
CA GLN A 246 21.47 -6.57 21.88
C GLN A 246 21.14 -7.10 23.28
N ALA A 247 22.14 -7.30 24.14
CA ALA A 247 21.94 -7.74 25.53
C ALA A 247 21.12 -6.72 26.34
N ALA A 248 21.40 -5.42 26.17
CA ALA A 248 20.63 -4.37 26.82
C ALA A 248 19.15 -4.37 26.38
N LEU A 249 18.90 -4.57 25.08
CA LEU A 249 17.53 -4.67 24.56
C LEU A 249 16.81 -5.90 25.10
N TYR A 250 17.44 -7.08 25.14
CA TYR A 250 16.83 -8.27 25.75
C TYR A 250 16.53 -8.08 27.25
N GLY A 251 17.39 -7.36 27.98
CA GLY A 251 17.18 -7.04 29.38
C GLY A 251 15.99 -6.13 29.64
N TRP A 252 15.59 -5.31 28.66
CA TRP A 252 14.46 -4.38 28.75
C TRP A 252 13.17 -4.93 28.10
N ASP A 253 13.23 -5.35 26.83
CA ASP A 253 12.11 -5.87 26.05
C ASP A 253 12.61 -6.96 25.09
N SER A 254 12.25 -8.21 25.39
CA SER A 254 12.63 -9.37 24.58
C SER A 254 12.22 -9.26 23.10
N VAL A 255 11.09 -8.59 22.80
CA VAL A 255 10.64 -8.40 21.41
C VAL A 255 11.56 -7.43 20.68
N ALA A 256 12.04 -6.39 21.36
CA ALA A 256 13.01 -5.45 20.79
C ALA A 256 14.38 -6.13 20.57
N GLY A 257 14.81 -6.98 21.51
CA GLY A 257 16.03 -7.78 21.37
C GLY A 257 15.98 -8.73 20.18
N GLU A 258 14.84 -9.41 19.97
CA GLU A 258 14.60 -10.28 18.81
C GLU A 258 14.62 -9.50 17.49
N LEU A 259 14.00 -8.33 17.44
CA LEU A 259 14.01 -7.48 16.26
C LEU A 259 15.45 -7.04 15.90
N TYR A 260 16.22 -6.60 16.90
CA TYR A 260 17.63 -6.21 16.71
C TYR A 260 18.48 -7.38 16.18
N ARG A 261 18.28 -8.59 16.74
CA ARG A 261 18.92 -9.81 16.26
C ARG A 261 18.60 -10.09 14.80
N ALA A 262 17.32 -10.00 14.44
CA ALA A 262 16.84 -10.26 13.07
C ALA A 262 17.45 -9.32 12.03
N PHE A 263 17.79 -8.08 12.40
CA PHE A 263 18.47 -7.13 11.52
C PHE A 263 19.99 -7.31 11.45
N THR A 264 20.61 -7.99 12.41
CA THR A 264 22.08 -8.07 12.50
C THR A 264 22.68 -8.78 11.29
N ALA A 265 22.19 -9.97 10.92
CA ALA A 265 22.72 -10.73 9.80
C ALA A 265 22.51 -10.05 8.43
N PRO A 266 21.33 -9.52 8.09
CA PRO A 266 21.15 -8.71 6.87
C PRO A 266 22.05 -7.46 6.82
N THR A 267 22.26 -6.81 7.96
CA THR A 267 23.12 -5.61 8.04
C THR A 267 24.60 -5.96 7.85
N LEU A 268 25.06 -7.12 8.36
CA LEU A 268 26.39 -7.65 8.09
C LEU A 268 26.58 -7.98 6.61
N ALA A 269 25.62 -8.65 5.99
CA ALA A 269 25.66 -8.96 4.56
C ALA A 269 25.70 -7.68 3.70
N LEU A 270 25.02 -6.63 4.15
CA LEU A 270 25.05 -5.32 3.49
C LEU A 270 26.39 -4.60 3.69
N ALA A 271 26.97 -4.66 4.90
CA ALA A 271 28.27 -4.09 5.20
C ALA A 271 29.38 -4.72 4.37
N ALA A 272 29.32 -6.04 4.12
CA ALA A 272 30.28 -6.77 3.29
C ALA A 272 30.29 -6.32 1.81
N GLN A 273 29.22 -5.67 1.34
CA GLN A 273 29.15 -5.14 -0.03
C GLN A 273 29.85 -3.78 -0.18
N LYS A 274 30.28 -3.15 0.91
CA LYS A 274 31.07 -1.93 0.83
C LYS A 274 32.41 -2.24 0.19
N VAL A 275 32.61 -1.80 -1.04
CA VAL A 275 33.94 -1.69 -1.64
C VAL A 275 34.74 -0.74 -0.74
N PRO A 276 35.91 -1.14 -0.20
CA PRO A 276 36.76 -0.22 0.52
C PRO A 276 37.03 0.99 -0.38
N PRO A 277 37.03 2.23 0.14
CA PRO A 277 37.52 3.35 -0.65
C PRO A 277 38.91 2.97 -1.18
N PRO A 278 39.23 3.27 -2.46
CA PRO A 278 40.59 3.03 -2.95
C PRO A 278 41.55 3.68 -1.97
N HIS A 279 42.46 2.89 -1.43
CA HIS A 279 43.44 3.36 -0.45
C HIS A 279 44.06 4.64 -1.00
N SER A 280 43.87 5.75 -0.26
CA SER A 280 44.73 6.90 -0.47
C SER A 280 46.10 6.47 0.02
N GLU A 281 46.99 6.14 -0.92
CA GLU A 281 48.42 6.18 -0.64
C GLU A 281 48.72 7.59 -0.09
N LYS A 282 49.04 7.66 1.19
CA LYS A 282 50.07 8.53 1.80
C LYS A 282 50.22 8.26 3.29
#